data_AF-A0A0D0HAW2-F1
#
_entry.id   AF-A0A0D0HAW2-F1
#
_cell.length_a   1.000
_cell.length_b   1.000
_cell.length_c   1.000
_cell.angle_alpha   90.00
_cell.angle_beta   90.00
_cell.angle_gamma   90.00
#
_symmetry.space_group_name_H-M   'P 1'
#
loop_
_entity.id
_entity.type
_entity.pdbx_description
1 polymer ?
#
loop_
_entity_poly.entity_id
_entity_poly.type
_entity_poly.pdbx_seq_one_letter_code
_entity_poly.pdbx_strand_id
1 'polypeptide(L)'
;MKRTRFSLLVALIAMSLSATAQTAGQVLRSLTFDAPKALYHPKGNSANMRQTPSTKARKVAVYKSYDQGWWLPNAQIVADEGDNPEWVKANVEGKTVYMSKSVMTKVVPEPFMVNKCQNTPYVWTTNDDPDATAGWMAQAMSWRIGKVKGQSGLYVAEVTDYDGATSLRLGKMVDNVLVFKYKVFFAGGADYERLEGVGKWVAEKEACQDFPYNGAKVCYFRWSNDMLYKADIDFEDGGGMIYETLDLTKLTEPMVYTIFKDEIDNGRINYFYLTSFNFTGKWGRTFM
;
A
#
# COMPACT_ATOMS: atom_id res chain seq x y z
N MET A 1 -32.49 -24.48 -32.51
CA MET A 1 -31.02 -24.65 -32.46
C MET A 1 -30.22 -23.45 -31.94
N LYS A 2 -30.69 -22.19 -32.01
CA LYS A 2 -29.93 -21.02 -31.49
C LYS A 2 -29.89 -20.93 -29.95
N ARG A 3 -30.96 -21.31 -29.24
CA ARG A 3 -31.05 -21.24 -27.76
C ARG A 3 -30.12 -22.22 -27.04
N THR A 4 -30.02 -23.46 -27.52
CA THR A 4 -29.15 -24.49 -26.91
C THR A 4 -27.66 -24.18 -27.06
N ARG A 5 -27.23 -23.60 -28.18
CA ARG A 5 -25.84 -23.16 -28.40
C ARG A 5 -25.45 -21.99 -27.51
N PHE A 6 -26.38 -21.06 -27.27
CA PHE A 6 -26.16 -19.92 -26.36
C PHE A 6 -26.03 -20.37 -24.90
N SER A 7 -26.91 -21.27 -24.43
CA SER A 7 -26.83 -21.82 -23.07
C SER A 7 -25.56 -22.64 -22.83
N LEU A 8 -25.09 -23.40 -23.82
CA LEU A 8 -23.83 -24.16 -23.71
C LEU A 8 -22.63 -23.23 -23.61
N LEU A 9 -22.61 -22.15 -24.40
CA LEU A 9 -21.55 -21.14 -24.38
C LEU A 9 -21.49 -20.42 -23.03
N VAL A 10 -22.65 -20.03 -22.47
CA VAL A 10 -22.74 -19.41 -21.14
C VAL A 10 -22.26 -20.37 -20.05
N ALA A 11 -22.62 -21.66 -20.13
CA ALA A 11 -22.16 -22.67 -19.18
C ALA A 11 -20.64 -22.90 -19.26
N LEU A 12 -20.07 -22.98 -20.47
CA LEU A 12 -18.62 -23.10 -20.69
C LEU A 12 -17.86 -21.89 -20.15
N ILE A 13 -18.38 -20.68 -20.37
CA ILE A 13 -17.81 -19.44 -19.81
C ILE A 13 -17.91 -19.43 -18.28
N ALA A 14 -19.03 -19.86 -17.71
CA ALA A 14 -19.18 -19.94 -16.25
C ALA A 14 -18.23 -20.96 -15.61
N MET A 15 -18.00 -22.10 -16.27
CA MET A 15 -17.05 -23.13 -15.80
C MET A 15 -15.60 -22.64 -15.86
N SER A 16 -15.19 -21.96 -16.93
CA SER A 16 -13.82 -21.43 -17.06
C SER A 16 -13.55 -20.27 -16.08
N LEU A 17 -14.54 -19.40 -15.84
CA LEU A 17 -14.46 -18.37 -14.80
C LEU A 17 -14.41 -18.98 -13.39
N SER A 18 -15.13 -20.07 -13.16
CA SER A 18 -15.09 -20.78 -11.87
C SER A 18 -13.75 -21.47 -11.63
N ALA A 19 -13.17 -22.10 -12.65
CA ALA A 19 -11.86 -22.75 -12.56
C ALA A 19 -10.73 -21.73 -12.28
N THR A 20 -10.72 -20.61 -13.00
CA THR A 20 -9.74 -19.52 -12.77
C THR A 20 -9.89 -18.89 -11.39
N ALA A 21 -11.12 -18.68 -10.90
CA ALA A 21 -11.36 -18.21 -9.54
C ALA A 21 -10.90 -19.21 -8.46
N GLN A 22 -11.09 -20.51 -8.70
CA GLN A 22 -10.65 -21.58 -7.80
C GLN A 22 -9.13 -21.64 -7.71
N THR A 23 -8.41 -21.51 -8.84
CA THR A 23 -6.93 -21.45 -8.86
C THR A 23 -6.41 -20.20 -8.15
N ALA A 24 -6.99 -19.02 -8.42
CA ALA A 24 -6.60 -17.77 -7.75
C ALA A 24 -6.77 -17.87 -6.23
N GLY A 25 -7.93 -18.32 -5.74
CA GLY A 25 -8.19 -18.49 -4.32
C GLY A 25 -7.28 -19.54 -3.66
N GLN A 26 -6.88 -20.60 -4.37
CA GLN A 26 -5.91 -21.58 -3.87
C GLN A 26 -4.51 -20.96 -3.70
N VAL A 27 -4.00 -20.27 -4.72
CA VAL A 27 -2.68 -19.60 -4.66
C VAL A 27 -2.65 -18.56 -3.55
N LEU A 28 -3.67 -17.71 -3.46
CA LEU A 28 -3.73 -16.67 -2.43
C LEU A 28 -3.80 -17.25 -1.00
N ARG A 29 -4.48 -18.38 -0.80
CA ARG A 29 -4.54 -19.08 0.49
C ARG A 29 -3.23 -19.75 0.89
N SER A 30 -2.39 -20.12 -0.08
CA SER A 30 -1.09 -20.74 0.20
C SER A 30 0.02 -19.73 0.47
N LEU A 31 -0.24 -18.43 0.33
CA LEU A 31 0.74 -17.39 0.66
C LEU A 31 1.04 -17.37 2.17
N THR A 32 2.33 -17.31 2.50
CA THR A 32 2.82 -17.19 3.87
C THR A 32 3.23 -15.77 4.21
N PHE A 33 2.90 -15.35 5.43
CA PHE A 33 3.22 -14.05 6.02
C PHE A 33 3.79 -14.29 7.41
N ASP A 34 5.02 -13.86 7.63
CA ASP A 34 5.74 -14.10 8.88
C ASP A 34 5.55 -12.93 9.84
N ALA A 35 5.44 -13.24 11.13
CA ALA A 35 5.40 -12.23 12.18
C ALA A 35 6.77 -11.51 12.24
N PRO A 36 6.80 -10.17 12.23
CA PRO A 36 8.04 -9.43 12.42
C PRO A 36 8.57 -9.61 13.84
N LYS A 37 9.87 -9.90 14.01
CA LYS A 37 10.49 -10.12 15.32
C LYS A 37 10.39 -8.90 16.25
N ALA A 38 10.64 -7.73 15.69
CA ALA A 38 10.51 -6.45 16.38
C ALA A 38 10.22 -5.38 15.35
N LEU A 39 9.32 -4.45 15.69
CA LEU A 39 8.93 -3.34 14.85
C LEU A 39 9.35 -2.03 15.50
N TYR A 40 9.74 -1.06 14.70
CA TYR A 40 10.11 0.28 15.14
C TYR A 40 9.54 1.36 14.23
N HIS A 41 9.25 2.52 14.80
CA HIS A 41 8.99 3.76 14.06
C HIS A 41 9.81 4.92 14.68
N PRO A 42 10.02 6.03 13.98
CA PRO A 42 10.72 7.20 14.55
C PRO A 42 10.03 7.79 15.80
N LYS A 43 10.80 8.33 16.75
CA LYS A 43 10.27 9.07 17.92
C LYS A 43 9.66 10.42 17.53
N GLY A 44 10.40 11.18 16.73
CA GLY A 44 9.97 12.47 16.15
C GLY A 44 9.46 12.31 14.72
N ASN A 45 9.31 13.41 13.98
CA ASN A 45 8.75 13.38 12.61
C ASN A 45 9.49 12.44 11.65
N SER A 46 10.78 12.26 11.85
CA SER A 46 11.58 11.33 11.04
C SER A 46 12.82 10.82 11.76
N ALA A 47 13.46 9.79 11.18
CA ALA A 47 14.76 9.29 11.63
C ALA A 47 15.72 9.15 10.45
N ASN A 48 16.96 9.63 10.58
CA ASN A 48 17.96 9.48 9.52
C ASN A 48 18.29 8.01 9.25
N MET A 49 18.32 7.64 7.97
CA MET A 49 18.75 6.33 7.48
C MET A 49 20.23 6.38 7.08
N ARG A 50 21.04 5.46 7.60
CA ARG A 50 22.49 5.38 7.40
C ARG A 50 22.87 4.12 6.64
N GLN A 51 24.01 4.17 5.94
CA GLN A 51 24.54 3.01 5.18
C GLN A 51 25.18 1.95 6.09
N THR A 52 25.70 2.37 7.25
CA THR A 52 26.29 1.50 8.29
C THR A 52 25.83 2.00 9.67
N PRO A 53 25.88 1.16 10.72
CA PRO A 53 25.42 1.52 12.07
C PRO A 53 26.39 2.49 12.77
N SER A 54 26.46 3.73 12.27
CA SER A 54 27.29 4.80 12.82
C SER A 54 26.67 6.16 12.54
N THR A 55 26.73 7.06 13.53
CA THR A 55 26.26 8.45 13.39
C THR A 55 27.11 9.27 12.42
N LYS A 56 28.33 8.80 12.10
CA LYS A 56 29.23 9.42 11.12
C LYS A 56 29.06 8.83 9.71
N ALA A 57 28.32 7.74 9.55
CA ALA A 57 28.13 7.10 8.26
C ALA A 57 27.34 7.99 7.28
N ARG A 58 27.57 7.82 5.99
CA ARG A 58 26.77 8.49 4.95
C ARG A 58 25.29 8.13 5.13
N LYS A 59 24.42 9.13 4.96
CA LYS A 59 22.98 8.87 4.89
C LYS A 59 22.64 8.12 3.60
N VAL A 60 21.55 7.36 3.59
CA VAL A 60 21.04 6.64 2.40
C VAL A 60 19.74 7.26 1.95
N ALA A 61 19.70 7.73 0.70
CA ALA A 61 18.48 8.22 0.07
C ALA A 61 17.69 7.02 -0.44
N VAL A 62 16.51 6.78 0.12
CA VAL A 62 15.61 5.71 -0.31
C VAL A 62 14.51 6.28 -1.21
N TYR A 63 13.85 7.35 -0.77
CA TYR A 63 12.84 8.07 -1.54
C TYR A 63 13.50 9.04 -2.53
N LYS A 64 13.02 9.04 -3.78
CA LYS A 64 13.52 9.93 -4.85
C LYS A 64 12.59 11.15 -4.98
N SER A 65 12.49 11.94 -3.92
CA SER A 65 11.83 13.26 -3.96
C SER A 65 12.84 14.35 -3.63
N TYR A 66 12.92 15.37 -4.50
CA TYR A 66 13.53 16.69 -4.28
C TYR A 66 14.60 16.77 -3.16
N ASP A 67 15.79 16.18 -3.37
CA ASP A 67 16.96 16.17 -2.46
C ASP A 67 16.73 15.63 -1.02
N GLN A 68 15.55 15.08 -0.75
CA GLN A 68 15.11 14.63 0.56
C GLN A 68 14.61 13.17 0.47
N GLY A 69 15.48 12.23 0.85
CA GLY A 69 15.14 10.80 0.96
C GLY A 69 15.94 10.05 2.02
N TRP A 70 16.67 10.81 2.83
CA TRP A 70 17.69 10.32 3.77
C TRP A 70 17.13 9.89 5.12
N TRP A 71 15.81 9.87 5.26
CA TRP A 71 15.12 9.70 6.53
C TRP A 71 13.85 8.87 6.37
N LEU A 72 13.48 8.16 7.44
CA LEU A 72 12.27 7.36 7.57
C LEU A 72 11.17 8.23 8.19
N PRO A 73 9.98 8.37 7.58
CA PRO A 73 8.81 9.06 8.15
C PRO A 73 8.29 8.46 9.46
N ASN A 74 7.70 9.28 10.34
CA ASN A 74 7.12 8.84 11.62
C ASN A 74 6.04 7.76 11.45
N ALA A 75 5.19 7.90 10.43
CA ALA A 75 4.12 6.96 10.15
C ALA A 75 4.62 5.61 9.61
N GLN A 76 5.87 5.52 9.17
CA GLN A 76 6.41 4.31 8.61
C GLN A 76 7.02 3.41 9.69
N ILE A 77 6.51 2.18 9.74
CA ILE A 77 7.03 1.12 10.60
C ILE A 77 8.00 0.25 9.80
N VAL A 78 9.12 -0.10 10.41
CA VAL A 78 10.12 -1.03 9.87
C VAL A 78 10.34 -2.20 10.83
N ALA A 79 10.66 -3.37 10.27
CA ALA A 79 11.12 -4.52 11.06
C ALA A 79 12.63 -4.41 11.33
N ASP A 80 13.04 -4.75 12.55
CA ASP A 80 14.46 -4.92 12.90
C ASP A 80 14.91 -6.32 12.47
N GLU A 81 15.72 -6.36 11.42
CA GLU A 81 16.31 -7.56 10.82
C GLU A 81 17.69 -7.89 11.40
N GLY A 82 18.17 -7.10 12.37
CA GLY A 82 19.48 -7.26 12.99
C GLY A 82 19.39 -7.50 14.50
N ASP A 83 20.50 -7.94 15.06
CA ASP A 83 20.65 -8.20 16.50
C ASP A 83 21.46 -7.08 17.21
N ASN A 84 21.69 -5.95 16.54
CA ASN A 84 22.47 -4.84 17.11
C ASN A 84 21.67 -4.13 18.23
N PRO A 85 22.25 -3.92 19.43
CA PRO A 85 21.51 -3.33 20.56
C PRO A 85 21.20 -1.83 20.38
N GLU A 86 21.96 -1.10 19.55
CA GLU A 86 21.87 0.35 19.40
C GLU A 86 21.26 0.80 18.06
N TRP A 87 21.17 -0.10 17.10
CA TRP A 87 20.75 0.20 15.73
C TRP A 87 19.66 -0.77 15.28
N VAL A 88 18.64 -0.21 14.65
CA VAL A 88 17.66 -0.96 13.84
C VAL A 88 18.27 -1.17 12.47
N LYS A 89 18.39 -2.42 12.04
CA LYS A 89 18.72 -2.77 10.64
C LYS A 89 17.42 -3.10 9.92
N ALA A 90 17.13 -2.43 8.82
CA ALA A 90 15.88 -2.66 8.08
C ALA A 90 16.12 -2.66 6.56
N ASN A 91 15.27 -3.37 5.83
CA ASN A 91 15.11 -3.19 4.39
C ASN A 91 14.00 -2.15 4.13
N VAL A 92 14.35 -1.04 3.46
CA VAL A 92 13.39 -0.01 3.05
C VAL A 92 13.50 0.15 1.53
N GLU A 93 12.43 -0.16 0.82
CA GLU A 93 12.36 -0.15 -0.66
C GLU A 93 13.55 -0.85 -1.34
N GLY A 94 13.91 -2.04 -0.82
CA GLY A 94 15.00 -2.87 -1.36
C GLY A 94 16.40 -2.49 -0.87
N LYS A 95 16.56 -1.42 -0.07
CA LYS A 95 17.86 -0.99 0.46
C LYS A 95 17.99 -1.34 1.94
N THR A 96 19.12 -1.94 2.31
CA THR A 96 19.49 -2.09 3.72
C THR A 96 19.92 -0.75 4.31
N VAL A 97 19.27 -0.34 5.39
CA VAL A 97 19.53 0.91 6.11
C VAL A 97 19.64 0.68 7.60
N TYR A 98 20.29 1.62 8.28
CA TYR A 98 20.50 1.60 9.73
C TYR A 98 19.97 2.89 10.36
N MET A 99 19.16 2.76 11.41
CA MET A 99 18.61 3.88 12.20
C MET A 99 18.95 3.66 13.67
N SER A 100 19.36 4.71 14.38
CA SER A 100 19.72 4.57 15.80
C SER A 100 18.47 4.33 16.65
N LYS A 101 18.49 3.30 17.50
CA LYS A 101 17.43 3.00 18.46
C LYS A 101 17.18 4.15 19.45
N SER A 102 18.16 5.03 19.66
CA SER A 102 17.99 6.24 20.46
C SER A 102 16.90 7.19 19.93
N VAL A 103 16.68 7.22 18.61
CA VAL A 103 15.66 8.05 17.93
C VAL A 103 14.47 7.25 17.40
N MET A 104 14.41 5.96 17.69
CA MET A 104 13.33 5.05 17.27
C MET A 104 12.55 4.56 18.51
N THR A 105 11.25 4.37 18.36
CA THR A 105 10.38 3.75 19.36
C THR A 105 10.04 2.34 18.91
N LYS A 106 10.19 1.37 19.82
CA LYS A 106 9.73 0.01 19.58
C LYS A 106 8.21 0.00 19.56
N VAL A 107 7.61 -0.55 18.51
CA VAL A 107 6.17 -0.71 18.40
C VAL A 107 5.74 -1.93 19.18
N VAL A 108 4.72 -1.77 20.01
CA VAL A 108 4.00 -2.86 20.67
C VAL A 108 2.66 -3.00 19.96
N PRO A 109 2.47 -4.00 19.08
CA PRO A 109 1.21 -4.16 18.36
C PRO A 109 0.08 -4.52 19.32
N GLU A 110 -0.85 -3.60 19.50
CA GLU A 110 -2.05 -3.82 20.30
C GLU A 110 -3.21 -4.29 19.41
N PRO A 111 -4.14 -5.10 19.94
CA PRO A 111 -5.37 -5.43 19.23
C PRO A 111 -6.13 -4.16 18.81
N PHE A 112 -6.60 -4.10 17.57
CA PHE A 112 -7.42 -3.00 17.07
C PHE A 112 -8.54 -3.49 16.15
N MET A 113 -9.60 -2.70 16.06
CA MET A 113 -10.77 -3.03 15.23
C MET A 113 -10.49 -2.70 13.76
N VAL A 114 -9.82 -3.60 13.05
CA VAL A 114 -9.49 -3.47 11.61
C VAL A 114 -10.71 -3.12 10.76
N ASN A 115 -11.88 -3.70 11.08
CA ASN A 115 -13.12 -3.43 10.35
C ASN A 115 -13.56 -1.96 10.41
N LYS A 116 -13.22 -1.22 11.48
CA LYS A 116 -13.52 0.21 11.60
C LYS A 116 -12.54 1.10 10.83
N CYS A 117 -11.50 0.52 10.24
CA CYS A 117 -10.47 1.25 9.50
C CYS A 117 -10.56 1.01 7.98
N GLN A 118 -11.51 0.19 7.53
CA GLN A 118 -11.63 -0.17 6.11
C GLN A 118 -12.07 1.03 5.27
N ASN A 119 -11.39 1.26 4.14
CA ASN A 119 -11.53 2.43 3.29
C ASN A 119 -11.36 3.77 4.02
N THR A 120 -10.92 3.78 5.27
CA THR A 120 -10.60 5.01 5.99
C THR A 120 -9.20 5.44 5.61
N PRO A 121 -9.02 6.57 4.91
CA PRO A 121 -7.74 7.19 4.66
C PRO A 121 -7.17 7.80 5.94
N TYR A 122 -5.90 7.51 6.15
CA TYR A 122 -5.06 8.11 7.18
C TYR A 122 -3.91 8.80 6.49
N VAL A 123 -3.59 10.01 6.93
CA VAL A 123 -2.53 10.81 6.34
C VAL A 123 -1.56 11.24 7.42
N TRP A 124 -0.28 11.12 7.09
CA TRP A 124 0.81 11.72 7.81
C TRP A 124 1.44 12.81 6.94
N THR A 125 1.63 13.99 7.52
CA THR A 125 2.34 15.12 6.92
C THR A 125 3.47 15.55 7.84
N THR A 126 4.45 16.26 7.27
CA THR A 126 5.44 17.00 8.04
C THR A 126 5.10 18.48 7.98
N ASN A 127 4.88 19.12 9.13
CA ASN A 127 4.65 20.57 9.22
C ASN A 127 5.97 21.36 9.41
N ASP A 128 7.11 20.66 9.56
CA ASP A 128 8.37 21.23 10.05
C ASP A 128 9.46 21.38 8.96
N ASP A 129 9.09 21.42 7.67
CA ASP A 129 10.04 21.81 6.62
C ASP A 129 9.79 23.28 6.19
N PRO A 130 10.51 24.26 6.77
CA PRO A 130 10.36 25.66 6.41
C PRO A 130 10.76 25.98 4.96
N ASP A 131 11.39 25.04 4.25
CA ASP A 131 11.73 25.15 2.82
C ASP A 131 10.71 24.47 1.88
N ALA A 132 9.57 23.98 2.41
CA ALA A 132 8.46 23.40 1.65
C ALA A 132 7.72 24.43 0.78
N THR A 133 8.42 25.01 -0.21
CA THR A 133 7.89 25.90 -1.25
C THR A 133 7.27 25.14 -2.42
N ALA A 134 7.19 23.80 -2.35
CA ALA A 134 6.47 22.98 -3.31
C ALA A 134 5.10 22.62 -2.74
N GLY A 135 4.03 23.11 -3.39
CA GLY A 135 2.65 23.01 -2.93
C GLY A 135 2.24 21.63 -2.39
N TRP A 136 1.40 21.68 -1.35
CA TRP A 136 0.54 20.68 -0.68
C TRP A 136 0.56 19.17 -1.05
N MET A 137 0.92 18.77 -2.27
CA MET A 137 0.98 17.37 -2.72
C MET A 137 2.33 16.68 -2.50
N ALA A 138 3.40 17.38 -2.12
CA ALA A 138 4.76 16.82 -2.16
C ALA A 138 5.30 16.27 -0.82
N GLN A 139 4.55 16.32 0.29
CA GLN A 139 5.11 15.99 1.62
C GLN A 139 4.17 15.19 2.54
N ALA A 140 3.39 14.28 1.96
CA ALA A 140 2.47 13.44 2.71
C ALA A 140 2.69 11.95 2.41
N MET A 141 2.51 11.11 3.43
CA MET A 141 2.32 9.68 3.27
C MET A 141 0.88 9.36 3.67
N SER A 142 0.16 8.63 2.83
CA SER A 142 -1.21 8.23 3.13
C SER A 142 -1.38 6.72 3.03
N TRP A 143 -2.32 6.17 3.78
CA TRP A 143 -2.70 4.77 3.69
C TRP A 143 -4.17 4.55 3.99
N ARG A 144 -4.73 3.53 3.36
CA ARG A 144 -6.05 2.96 3.69
C ARG A 144 -6.05 1.48 3.37
N ILE A 145 -6.95 0.74 3.99
CA ILE A 145 -6.99 -0.72 3.87
C ILE A 145 -8.36 -1.23 3.45
N GLY A 146 -8.41 -2.38 2.79
CA GLY A 146 -9.64 -3.12 2.53
C GLY A 146 -9.43 -4.60 2.71
N LYS A 147 -10.42 -5.29 3.29
CA LYS A 147 -10.40 -6.74 3.37
C LYS A 147 -10.80 -7.34 2.03
N VAL A 148 -10.00 -8.27 1.52
CA VAL A 148 -10.29 -8.96 0.26
C VAL A 148 -11.49 -9.90 0.45
N LYS A 149 -12.47 -9.82 -0.46
CA LYS A 149 -13.62 -10.72 -0.50
C LYS A 149 -13.17 -12.12 -0.91
N GLY A 150 -13.29 -13.07 0.01
CA GLY A 150 -12.91 -14.46 -0.18
C GLY A 150 -12.58 -15.17 1.14
N GLN A 151 -11.85 -16.27 1.05
CA GLN A 151 -11.49 -17.13 2.19
C GLN A 151 -10.00 -17.05 2.58
N SER A 152 -9.19 -16.33 1.81
CA SER A 152 -7.75 -16.13 2.04
C SER A 152 -7.44 -15.32 3.30
N GLY A 153 -8.39 -14.49 3.73
CA GLY A 153 -8.22 -13.59 4.88
C GLY A 153 -7.19 -12.49 4.62
N LEU A 154 -6.94 -12.15 3.35
CA LEU A 154 -5.99 -11.13 2.94
C LEU A 154 -6.60 -9.73 3.00
N TYR A 155 -5.69 -8.76 3.03
CA TYR A 155 -5.98 -7.33 3.01
C TYR A 155 -5.17 -6.68 1.89
N VAL A 156 -5.74 -5.66 1.27
CA VAL A 156 -5.03 -4.75 0.37
C VAL A 156 -4.93 -3.40 1.07
N ALA A 157 -3.74 -2.80 1.03
CA ALA A 157 -3.56 -1.39 1.35
C ALA A 157 -3.31 -0.60 0.08
N GLU A 158 -3.93 0.57 -0.03
CA GLU A 158 -3.45 1.62 -0.92
C GLU A 158 -2.56 2.54 -0.10
N VAL A 159 -1.36 2.80 -0.60
CA VAL A 159 -0.34 3.59 0.08
C VAL A 159 0.23 4.59 -0.91
N THR A 160 0.12 5.88 -0.58
CA THR A 160 0.90 6.93 -1.24
C THR A 160 2.16 7.15 -0.40
N ASP A 161 3.31 6.83 -0.99
CA ASP A 161 4.61 7.05 -0.39
C ASP A 161 4.97 8.55 -0.43
N TYR A 162 5.98 8.97 0.33
CA TYR A 162 6.36 10.38 0.47
C TYR A 162 6.77 11.05 -0.85
N ASP A 163 7.21 10.27 -1.85
CA ASP A 163 7.54 10.77 -3.19
C ASP A 163 6.30 10.96 -4.09
N GLY A 164 5.09 10.82 -3.52
CA GLY A 164 3.81 10.89 -4.21
C GLY A 164 3.45 9.62 -4.98
N ALA A 165 4.32 8.62 -5.02
CA ALA A 165 4.04 7.38 -5.72
C ALA A 165 2.98 6.57 -4.96
N THR A 166 1.90 6.21 -5.66
CA THR A 166 0.84 5.38 -5.08
C THR A 166 1.02 3.92 -5.44
N SER A 167 0.76 3.04 -4.49
CA SER A 167 0.91 1.59 -4.64
C SER A 167 -0.21 0.83 -3.94
N LEU A 168 -0.57 -0.31 -4.51
CA LEU A 168 -1.33 -1.34 -3.82
C LEU A 168 -0.36 -2.31 -3.16
N ARG A 169 -0.62 -2.65 -1.90
CA ARG A 169 0.17 -3.60 -1.12
C ARG A 169 -0.72 -4.76 -0.65
N LEU A 170 -0.29 -6.01 -0.87
CA LEU A 170 -1.03 -7.21 -0.47
C LEU A 170 -0.45 -7.80 0.82
N GLY A 171 -1.33 -8.06 1.79
CA GLY A 171 -0.93 -8.45 3.13
C GLY A 171 -1.92 -9.31 3.89
N LYS A 172 -1.55 -9.66 5.12
CA LYS A 172 -2.34 -10.43 6.06
C LYS A 172 -2.16 -9.92 7.48
N MET A 173 -3.20 -10.08 8.30
CA MET A 173 -3.11 -9.86 9.74
C MET A 173 -2.37 -11.02 10.41
N VAL A 174 -1.28 -10.73 11.12
CA VAL A 174 -0.47 -11.66 11.90
C VAL A 174 -0.15 -11.00 13.23
N ASP A 175 -0.58 -11.58 14.35
CA ASP A 175 -0.30 -11.09 15.72
C ASP A 175 -0.56 -9.57 15.92
N ASN A 176 -1.73 -9.09 15.47
CA ASN A 176 -2.14 -7.67 15.50
C ASN A 176 -1.31 -6.73 14.60
N VAL A 177 -0.52 -7.27 13.67
CA VAL A 177 0.21 -6.53 12.63
C VAL A 177 -0.39 -6.86 11.26
N LEU A 178 -0.75 -5.85 10.49
CA LEU A 178 -0.96 -6.04 9.05
C LEU A 178 0.40 -6.08 8.37
N VAL A 179 0.81 -7.29 7.98
CA VAL A 179 2.07 -7.56 7.27
C VAL A 179 1.77 -7.59 5.78
N PHE A 180 2.16 -6.54 5.07
CA PHE A 180 2.11 -6.47 3.61
C PHE A 180 3.44 -6.90 3.03
N LYS A 181 3.40 -7.75 2.00
CA LYS A 181 4.58 -8.43 1.44
C LYS A 181 4.82 -8.10 -0.03
N TYR A 182 3.76 -7.91 -0.79
CA TYR A 182 3.84 -7.63 -2.23
C TYR A 182 3.39 -6.19 -2.49
N LYS A 183 4.07 -5.50 -3.42
CA LYS A 183 3.83 -4.11 -3.79
C LYS A 183 3.69 -4.01 -5.30
N VAL A 184 2.64 -3.33 -5.76
CA VAL A 184 2.43 -2.98 -7.16
C VAL A 184 2.16 -1.48 -7.22
N PHE A 185 2.94 -0.74 -8.01
CA PHE A 185 2.66 0.67 -8.22
C PHE A 185 1.43 0.83 -9.12
N PHE A 186 0.61 1.82 -8.77
CA PHE A 186 -0.69 2.05 -9.38
C PHE A 186 -0.95 3.55 -9.51
N ALA A 187 -1.53 3.95 -10.65
CA ALA A 187 -2.05 5.30 -10.84
C ALA A 187 -3.57 5.30 -10.64
N GLY A 188 -4.07 5.98 -9.61
CA GLY A 188 -5.50 6.14 -9.36
C GLY A 188 -5.85 7.57 -8.96
N GLY A 189 -6.87 8.14 -9.63
CA GLY A 189 -7.74 9.20 -9.09
C GLY A 189 -7.67 10.60 -9.72
N ALA A 190 -6.79 10.87 -10.67
CA ALA A 190 -6.85 12.11 -11.48
C ALA A 190 -6.76 11.88 -13.01
N ASP A 191 -6.19 10.75 -13.45
CA ASP A 191 -6.12 10.38 -14.88
C ASP A 191 -7.33 9.57 -15.36
N TYR A 192 -8.36 9.38 -14.53
CA TYR A 192 -9.55 8.62 -14.88
C TYR A 192 -10.39 9.26 -16.01
N GLU A 193 -10.27 10.58 -16.22
CA GLU A 193 -10.95 11.30 -17.30
C GLU A 193 -10.48 10.88 -18.71
N ARG A 194 -9.32 10.22 -18.84
CA ARG A 194 -8.78 9.81 -20.16
C ARG A 194 -9.27 8.46 -20.67
N LEU A 195 -10.14 7.76 -19.94
CA LEU A 195 -10.53 6.39 -20.28
C LEU A 195 -12.04 6.26 -20.53
N GLU A 196 -12.56 7.06 -21.47
CA GLU A 196 -13.90 6.86 -22.03
C GLU A 196 -13.97 5.52 -22.80
N GLY A 197 -14.80 4.59 -22.33
CA GLY A 197 -15.03 3.32 -23.01
C GLY A 197 -15.81 2.32 -22.17
N VAL A 198 -17.13 2.33 -22.32
CA VAL A 198 -18.10 1.48 -21.63
C VAL A 198 -17.81 -0.02 -21.82
N GLY A 199 -17.72 -0.77 -20.72
CA GLY A 199 -17.83 -2.23 -20.74
C GLY A 199 -17.54 -2.89 -19.39
N LYS A 200 -18.25 -3.99 -19.09
CA LYS A 200 -18.06 -4.84 -17.90
C LYS A 200 -16.68 -5.52 -17.90
N TRP A 201 -15.66 -5.07 -17.17
CA TRP A 201 -14.35 -5.72 -17.27
C TRP A 201 -13.56 -5.86 -15.97
N VAL A 202 -12.85 -6.99 -15.94
CA VAL A 202 -11.90 -7.52 -14.95
C VAL A 202 -10.68 -6.59 -14.91
N ALA A 203 -9.95 -6.54 -13.79
CA ALA A 203 -8.69 -5.80 -13.70
C ALA A 203 -7.69 -6.30 -14.75
N GLU A 204 -7.75 -5.77 -15.97
CA GLU A 204 -6.78 -6.01 -17.03
C GLU A 204 -5.71 -4.93 -16.93
N LYS A 205 -4.46 -5.38 -16.79
CA LYS A 205 -3.27 -4.53 -16.81
C LYS A 205 -3.16 -3.90 -18.21
N GLU A 206 -3.58 -2.64 -18.36
CA GLU A 206 -3.63 -1.97 -19.66
C GLU A 206 -2.24 -1.73 -20.24
N ALA A 207 -1.35 -1.26 -19.38
CA ALA A 207 0.04 -1.01 -19.64
C ALA A 207 0.75 -0.95 -18.29
N CYS A 208 2.04 -1.25 -18.29
CA CYS A 208 2.90 -0.93 -17.17
C CYS A 208 4.01 -0.03 -17.74
N GLN A 209 4.05 1.23 -17.33
CA GLN A 209 5.00 2.23 -17.84
C GLN A 209 6.00 2.59 -16.75
N ASP A 210 7.20 3.01 -17.15
CA ASP A 210 8.19 3.48 -16.19
C ASP A 210 7.75 4.83 -15.62
N PHE A 211 7.63 4.92 -14.30
CA PHE A 211 7.29 6.16 -13.61
C PHE A 211 8.46 7.13 -13.72
N PRO A 212 8.22 8.36 -14.21
CA PRO A 212 9.29 9.27 -14.63
C PRO A 212 10.27 9.66 -13.51
N TYR A 213 9.85 9.57 -12.24
CA TYR A 213 10.66 10.02 -11.10
C TYR A 213 11.51 8.92 -10.46
N ASN A 214 11.07 7.66 -10.50
CA ASN A 214 11.77 6.57 -9.79
C ASN A 214 12.14 5.36 -10.66
N GLY A 215 11.62 5.27 -11.90
CA GLY A 215 11.86 4.15 -12.82
C GLY A 215 11.09 2.88 -12.47
N ALA A 216 10.15 2.96 -11.53
CA ALA A 216 9.28 1.83 -11.19
C ALA A 216 8.22 1.63 -12.27
N LYS A 217 7.85 0.38 -12.56
CA LYS A 217 6.74 0.10 -13.46
C LYS A 217 5.41 0.36 -12.75
N VAL A 218 4.71 1.41 -13.18
CA VAL A 218 3.35 1.73 -12.73
C VAL A 218 2.37 1.05 -13.67
N CYS A 219 1.52 0.21 -13.10
CA CYS A 219 0.48 -0.47 -13.84
C CYS A 219 -0.83 0.33 -13.79
N TYR A 220 -1.46 0.46 -14.94
CA TYR A 220 -2.76 1.11 -15.10
C TYR A 220 -3.85 0.04 -15.13
N PHE A 221 -4.89 0.25 -14.31
CA PHE A 221 -6.06 -0.62 -14.25
C PHE A 221 -7.31 0.22 -14.47
N ARG A 222 -8.19 -0.24 -15.36
CA ARG A 222 -9.56 0.26 -15.45
C ARG A 222 -10.41 -0.38 -14.37
N TRP A 223 -11.27 0.43 -13.76
CA TRP A 223 -12.20 -0.01 -12.74
C TRP A 223 -13.63 0.31 -13.18
N SER A 224 -14.55 -0.59 -12.89
CA SER A 224 -15.98 -0.30 -13.05
C SER A 224 -16.38 0.83 -12.09
N ASN A 225 -17.33 1.69 -12.48
CA ASN A 225 -17.75 2.82 -11.63
C ASN A 225 -18.27 2.38 -10.25
N ASP A 226 -18.85 1.19 -10.13
CA ASP A 226 -19.31 0.63 -8.85
C ASP A 226 -18.16 0.20 -7.94
N MET A 227 -16.93 0.09 -8.46
CA MET A 227 -15.71 -0.13 -7.70
C MET A 227 -15.14 1.17 -7.13
N LEU A 228 -15.66 2.33 -7.50
CA LEU A 228 -15.22 3.62 -6.99
C LEU A 228 -16.16 4.08 -5.87
N TYR A 229 -15.63 4.85 -4.92
CA TYR A 229 -16.43 5.64 -4.00
C TYR A 229 -15.80 7.02 -3.85
N LYS A 230 -16.65 7.98 -3.49
CA LYS A 230 -16.22 9.35 -3.19
C LYS A 230 -15.77 9.39 -1.73
N ALA A 231 -14.52 9.79 -1.53
CA ALA A 231 -13.97 10.07 -0.23
C ALA A 231 -13.90 11.59 -0.04
N ASP A 232 -14.58 12.11 0.96
CA ASP A 232 -14.42 13.49 1.43
C ASP A 232 -13.14 13.61 2.27
N ILE A 233 -12.27 14.52 1.86
CA ILE A 233 -11.02 14.84 2.54
C ILE A 233 -11.13 16.24 3.11
N ASP A 234 -11.45 16.32 4.40
CA ASP A 234 -11.36 17.57 5.17
C ASP A 234 -9.94 17.75 5.73
N PHE A 235 -9.40 18.94 5.51
CA PHE A 235 -8.13 19.40 6.03
C PHE A 235 -8.36 20.25 7.29
N GLU A 236 -7.45 20.19 8.26
CA GLU A 236 -7.55 20.96 9.51
C GLU A 236 -7.59 22.48 9.29
N ASP A 237 -7.17 22.98 8.12
CA ASP A 237 -7.21 24.39 7.72
C ASP A 237 -8.58 24.84 7.16
N GLY A 238 -9.59 23.96 7.15
CA GLY A 238 -10.95 24.26 6.70
C GLY A 238 -11.18 24.09 5.19
N GLY A 239 -10.22 23.50 4.46
CA GLY A 239 -10.43 23.03 3.09
C GLY A 239 -11.05 21.63 3.04
N GLY A 240 -11.83 21.34 1.99
CA GLY A 240 -12.41 20.01 1.73
C GLY A 240 -12.19 19.61 0.26
N MET A 241 -11.83 18.36 -0.01
CA MET A 241 -11.70 17.79 -1.35
C MET A 241 -12.49 16.48 -1.46
N ILE A 242 -13.39 16.37 -2.44
CA ILE A 242 -13.97 15.09 -2.83
C ILE A 242 -13.01 14.39 -3.79
N TYR A 243 -12.53 13.21 -3.42
CA TYR A 243 -11.69 12.37 -4.26
C TYR A 243 -12.41 11.08 -4.64
N GLU A 244 -12.48 10.75 -5.92
CA GLU A 244 -12.95 9.44 -6.36
C GLU A 244 -11.81 8.43 -6.23
N THR A 245 -12.02 7.41 -5.40
CA THR A 245 -11.00 6.41 -5.11
C THR A 245 -11.56 4.99 -5.15
N LEU A 246 -10.67 4.01 -5.30
CA LEU A 246 -11.02 2.60 -5.38
C LEU A 246 -11.60 2.10 -4.05
N ASP A 247 -12.77 1.50 -4.05
CA ASP A 247 -13.31 0.80 -2.89
C ASP A 247 -12.55 -0.52 -2.68
N LEU A 248 -11.57 -0.50 -1.77
CA LEU A 248 -10.71 -1.65 -1.51
C LEU A 248 -11.48 -2.84 -0.92
N THR A 249 -12.66 -2.61 -0.33
CA THR A 249 -13.51 -3.66 0.24
C THR A 249 -14.29 -4.43 -0.82
N LYS A 250 -14.36 -3.93 -2.05
CA LYS A 250 -15.00 -4.62 -3.17
C LYS A 250 -14.06 -5.58 -3.91
N LEU A 251 -12.76 -5.52 -3.65
CA LEU A 251 -11.77 -6.39 -4.29
C LEU A 251 -12.01 -7.87 -3.97
N THR A 252 -12.04 -8.70 -5.00
CA THR A 252 -12.20 -10.16 -4.88
C THR A 252 -10.87 -10.86 -5.08
N GLU A 253 -10.75 -12.11 -4.58
CA GLU A 253 -9.55 -12.93 -4.76
C GLU A 253 -9.05 -13.04 -6.21
N PRO A 254 -9.89 -13.28 -7.23
CA PRO A 254 -9.43 -13.32 -8.62
C PRO A 254 -8.83 -11.98 -9.07
N MET A 255 -9.44 -10.85 -8.70
CA MET A 255 -8.93 -9.52 -9.06
C MET A 255 -7.57 -9.27 -8.40
N VAL A 256 -7.46 -9.57 -7.10
CA VAL A 256 -6.22 -9.42 -6.34
C VAL A 256 -5.13 -10.30 -6.92
N TYR A 257 -5.42 -11.57 -7.24
CA TYR A 257 -4.44 -12.44 -7.87
C TYR A 257 -3.97 -11.85 -9.19
N THR A 258 -4.85 -11.36 -10.06
CA THR A 258 -4.45 -10.72 -11.32
C THR A 258 -3.54 -9.51 -11.11
N ILE A 259 -3.84 -8.64 -10.15
CA ILE A 259 -3.04 -7.45 -9.85
C ILE A 259 -1.63 -7.82 -9.40
N PHE A 260 -1.51 -8.81 -8.51
CA PHE A 260 -0.25 -9.18 -7.85
C PHE A 260 0.45 -10.40 -8.46
N LYS A 261 -0.10 -10.99 -9.53
CA LYS A 261 0.38 -12.26 -10.11
C LYS A 261 1.87 -12.22 -10.40
N ASP A 262 2.33 -11.18 -11.08
CA ASP A 262 3.74 -11.06 -11.46
C ASP A 262 4.64 -10.98 -10.22
N GLU A 263 4.24 -10.29 -9.16
CA GLU A 263 5.02 -10.17 -7.93
C GLU A 263 5.03 -11.48 -7.13
N ILE A 264 3.89 -12.17 -7.07
CA ILE A 264 3.73 -13.46 -6.39
C ILE A 264 4.55 -14.55 -7.09
N ASP A 265 4.36 -14.71 -8.39
CA ASP A 265 4.97 -15.79 -9.18
C ASP A 265 6.50 -15.65 -9.25
N ASN A 266 7.01 -14.41 -9.20
CA ASN A 266 8.45 -14.14 -9.20
C ASN A 266 9.05 -13.94 -7.79
N GLY A 267 8.25 -14.10 -6.73
CA GLY A 267 8.71 -13.94 -5.35
C GLY A 267 9.28 -12.55 -5.02
N ARG A 268 8.81 -11.49 -5.69
CA ARG A 268 9.27 -10.12 -5.47
C ARG A 268 8.59 -9.52 -4.24
N ILE A 269 9.38 -9.31 -3.19
CA ILE A 269 8.90 -8.93 -1.87
C ILE A 269 9.33 -7.51 -1.53
N ASN A 270 8.42 -6.72 -0.98
CA ASN A 270 8.64 -5.39 -0.44
C ASN A 270 7.72 -5.23 0.78
N TYR A 271 8.30 -5.33 1.98
CA TYR A 271 7.52 -5.35 3.21
C TYR A 271 7.01 -3.97 3.60
N PHE A 272 5.80 -3.96 4.15
CA PHE A 272 5.19 -2.80 4.78
C PHE A 272 4.32 -3.24 5.94
N TYR A 273 4.32 -2.46 7.00
CA TYR A 273 3.70 -2.84 8.26
C TYR A 273 2.74 -1.74 8.71
N LEU A 274 1.52 -2.14 9.07
CA LEU A 274 0.59 -1.28 9.80
C LEU A 274 0.20 -1.96 11.11
N THR A 275 0.12 -1.18 12.19
CA THR A 275 -0.36 -1.64 13.50
C THR A 275 -1.42 -0.68 14.04
N SER A 276 -1.92 -0.89 15.26
CA SER A 276 -2.79 0.06 15.96
C SER A 276 -2.24 1.49 15.97
N PHE A 277 -0.92 1.65 16.00
CA PHE A 277 -0.23 2.95 15.87
C PHE A 277 -0.70 3.74 14.64
N ASN A 278 -0.91 3.06 13.50
CA ASN A 278 -1.30 3.65 12.22
C ASN A 278 -2.80 3.96 12.11
N PHE A 279 -3.62 3.62 13.11
CA PHE A 279 -5.07 3.77 13.07
C PHE A 279 -5.60 4.62 14.24
N THR A 280 -4.84 5.64 14.63
CA THR A 280 -5.19 6.56 15.72
C THR A 280 -5.83 7.84 15.18
N GLY A 281 -6.33 8.71 16.08
CA GLY A 281 -6.76 10.07 15.72
C GLY A 281 -5.60 11.05 15.54
N LYS A 282 -4.34 10.61 15.77
CA LYS A 282 -3.14 11.44 15.59
C LYS A 282 -2.85 11.70 14.10
N TRP A 283 -3.16 10.73 13.26
CA TRP A 283 -3.05 10.91 11.81
C TRP A 283 -4.26 11.66 11.34
N GLY A 284 -4.06 12.58 10.40
CA GLY A 284 -5.17 13.25 9.74
C GLY A 284 -6.14 12.18 9.26
N ARG A 285 -7.32 12.16 9.88
CA ARG A 285 -8.44 11.35 9.42
C ARG A 285 -9.16 12.23 8.45
N THR A 286 -8.96 11.98 7.18
CA THR A 286 -9.73 12.65 6.16
C THR A 286 -11.10 11.96 6.14
N PHE A 287 -12.01 12.39 7.03
CA PHE A 287 -13.47 12.31 6.94
C PHE A 287 -14.12 13.12 8.08
N MET A 288 -14.90 14.14 7.70
CA MET A 288 -16.31 14.21 8.11
C MET A 288 -17.18 13.96 6.88
#